data_AF-A0A843I2Y5-F1
#
_entry.id   AF-A0A843I2Y5-F1
#
_cell.length_a   1.000
_cell.length_b   1.000
_cell.length_c   1.000
_cell.angle_alpha   90.00
_cell.angle_beta   90.00
_cell.angle_gamma   90.00
#
_symmetry.space_group_name_H-M   'P 1'
#
loop_
_entity.id
_entity.type
_entity.pdbx_description
1 polymer ?
#
loop_
_entity_poly.entity_id
_entity_poly.type
_entity_poly.pdbx_seq_one_letter_code
_entity_poly.pdbx_strand_id
1 'polypeptide(L)' 'MIPAVSYIRISTEEQNPENQREYLEKWAAARGIAILRHYVDVGVSGATEPWERPAFRRLMEEAVGLE' A
#
# COMPACT_ATOMS: atom_id res chain seq x y z
N MET A 1 -16.57 1.34 10.81
CA MET A 1 -15.21 1.70 10.35
C MET A 1 -15.26 1.94 8.85
N ILE A 2 -14.44 2.83 8.33
CA ILE A 2 -14.34 3.10 6.89
C ILE A 2 -13.36 2.08 6.29
N PRO A 3 -13.78 1.20 5.37
CA PRO A 3 -12.87 0.27 4.71
C PRO A 3 -11.90 1.05 3.81
N ALA A 4 -10.64 0.61 3.80
CA ALA A 4 -9.60 1.19 2.96
C ALA A 4 -8.60 0.11 2.53
N VAL A 5 -7.80 0.44 1.52
CA VAL A 5 -6.58 -0.29 1.18
C VAL A 5 -5.39 0.64 1.33
N SER A 6 -4.20 0.07 1.45
CA SER A 6 -2.97 0.87 1.51
C SER A 6 -1.98 0.45 0.45
N TYR A 7 -1.17 1.41 0.02
CA TYR A 7 -0.09 1.22 -0.92
C TYR A 7 1.24 1.63 -0.28
N ILE A 8 2.23 0.76 -0.37
CA ILE A 8 3.57 0.94 0.20
C ILE A 8 4.58 0.73 -0.92
N ARG A 9 5.60 1.58 -0.97
CA ARG A 9 6.69 1.46 -1.95
C ARG A 9 8.03 1.79 -1.32
N ILE A 10 9.03 0.98 -1.62
CA ILE A 10 10.43 1.23 -1.30
C ILE A 10 11.29 1.13 -2.56
N SER A 11 12.37 1.90 -2.62
CA SER A 11 13.17 2.09 -3.83
C SER A 11 14.18 0.99 -4.06
N THR A 12 14.59 0.30 -3.00
CA THR A 12 15.60 -0.77 -3.05
C THR A 12 15.12 -1.98 -2.26
N GLU A 13 15.76 -3.13 -2.44
CA GLU A 13 15.39 -4.38 -1.75
C GLU A 13 15.89 -4.42 -0.29
N GLU A 14 16.89 -3.61 0.05
CA GLU A 14 17.46 -3.52 1.40
C GLU A 14 16.61 -2.69 2.36
N GLN A 15 15.69 -1.89 1.83
CA GLN A 15 14.75 -1.12 2.65
C GLN A 15 13.67 -2.06 3.21
N ASN A 16 13.21 -1.78 4.42
CA ASN A 16 12.14 -2.54 5.03
C ASN A 16 10.79 -1.82 4.83
N PRO A 17 9.80 -2.40 4.13
CA PRO A 17 8.47 -1.77 3.96
C PRO A 17 7.60 -1.85 5.23
N GLU A 18 7.99 -2.69 6.19
CA GLU A 18 7.22 -3.02 7.39
C GLU A 18 6.98 -1.81 8.30
N ASN A 19 7.95 -0.89 8.36
CA ASN A 19 7.82 0.35 9.13
C ASN A 19 6.66 1.23 8.63
N GLN A 20 6.42 1.27 7.31
CA GLN A 20 5.30 1.99 6.70
C GLN A 20 3.98 1.26 6.99
N ARG A 21 3.98 -0.07 6.92
CA ARG A 21 2.80 -0.90 7.24
C ARG A 21 2.34 -0.63 8.67
N GLU A 22 3.22 -0.77 9.65
CA GLU A 22 2.88 -0.57 11.06
C GLU A 22 2.36 0.84 11.34
N TYR A 23 2.98 1.86 10.73
CA TYR A 23 2.55 3.24 10.90
C TYR A 23 1.13 3.44 10.34
N LEU A 24 0.88 2.95 9.12
CA LEU A 24 -0.43 3.06 8.47
C LEU A 24 -1.52 2.34 9.27
N GLU A 25 -1.24 1.15 9.78
CA GLU A 25 -2.19 0.40 10.62
C GLU A 25 -2.56 1.16 11.89
N LYS A 26 -1.55 1.68 12.63
CA LYS A 26 -1.78 2.47 13.84
C LYS A 26 -2.57 3.75 13.53
N TRP A 27 -2.19 4.46 12.47
CA TRP A 27 -2.82 5.71 12.06
C TRP A 27 -4.28 5.52 11.63
N ALA A 28 -4.55 4.46 10.86
CA ALA A 28 -5.86 4.11 10.35
C ALA A 28 -6.79 3.65 11.48
N ALA A 29 -6.33 2.75 12.35
CA ALA A 29 -7.09 2.27 13.48
C ALA A 29 -7.53 3.41 14.41
N ALA A 30 -6.62 4.36 14.70
CA ALA A 30 -6.93 5.55 15.50
C ALA A 30 -7.98 6.49 14.87
N ARG A 31 -8.32 6.30 13.60
CA ARG A 31 -9.30 7.10 12.84
C ARG A 31 -10.53 6.31 12.41
N GLY A 32 -10.69 5.09 12.92
CA GLY A 32 -11.79 4.21 12.55
C GLY A 32 -11.73 3.78 11.08
N ILE A 33 -10.54 3.74 10.48
CA ILE A 33 -10.29 3.21 9.13
C ILE A 33 -9.78 1.77 9.28
N ALA A 34 -10.40 0.84 8.56
CA ALA A 34 -10.01 -0.56 8.51
C ALA A 34 -9.23 -0.83 7.21
N ILE A 35 -7.93 -1.10 7.31
CA ILE A 35 -7.13 -1.48 6.13
C ILE A 35 -7.42 -2.95 5.82
N LEU A 36 -8.07 -3.22 4.69
CA LEU A 36 -8.43 -4.56 4.22
C LEU A 36 -7.27 -5.29 3.54
N ARG A 37 -6.35 -4.54 2.94
CA ARG A 37 -5.21 -5.08 2.19
C ARG A 37 -4.07 -4.06 2.09
N HIS A 38 -2.83 -4.57 2.04
CA HIS A 38 -1.63 -3.81 1.71
C HIS A 38 -1.12 -4.23 0.32
N TYR A 39 -0.83 -3.26 -0.52
CA TYR A 39 -0.19 -3.44 -1.82
C TYR A 39 1.23 -2.90 -1.72
N VAL A 40 2.23 -3.75 -1.90
CA VAL A 40 3.63 -3.42 -1.62
C VAL A 40 4.49 -3.58 -2.87
N ASP A 41 5.19 -2.53 -3.25
CA ASP A 41 6.23 -2.53 -4.28
C ASP A 41 7.62 -2.41 -3.62
N VAL A 42 8.47 -3.43 -3.85
CA VAL A 42 9.84 -3.48 -3.33
C VAL A 42 10.83 -3.28 -4.49
N GLY A 43 11.88 -2.49 -4.27
CA GLY A 43 12.88 -2.22 -5.32
C GLY A 43 12.36 -1.38 -6.50
N VAL A 44 11.24 -0.67 -6.34
CA VAL A 44 10.61 0.11 -7.41
C VAL A 44 10.93 1.58 -7.21
N SER A 45 11.56 2.22 -8.20
CA SER A 45 11.88 3.65 -8.13
C SER A 45 10.62 4.52 -7.98
N GLY A 46 10.75 5.62 -7.23
CA GLY A 46 9.72 6.65 -7.17
C GLY A 46 9.49 7.37 -8.51
N ALA A 47 10.47 7.30 -9.43
CA ALA A 47 10.38 7.86 -10.77
C ALA A 47 9.65 6.93 -11.76
N THR A 48 9.41 5.66 -11.41
CA THR A 48 8.60 4.75 -12.23
C THR A 48 7.16 5.24 -12.25
N GLU A 49 6.53 5.29 -13.43
CA GLU A 49 5.14 5.73 -13.56
C GLU A 49 4.20 4.84 -12.72
N PRO A 50 3.18 5.39 -12.02
CA PRO A 50 2.33 4.60 -11.12
C PRO A 50 1.73 3.36 -11.76
N TRP A 51 1.25 3.47 -13.00
CA TRP A 51 0.68 2.36 -13.76
C TRP A 51 1.69 1.28 -14.14
N GLU A 52 2.99 1.56 -14.09
CA GLU A 52 4.06 0.59 -14.33
C GLU A 52 4.50 -0.11 -13.04
N ARG A 53 4.06 0.36 -11.86
CA ARG A 53 4.38 -0.26 -10.57
C ARG A 53 3.46 -1.46 -10.33
N PRO A 54 4.00 -2.68 -10.19
CA PRO A 54 3.18 -3.90 -10.17
C PRO A 54 2.09 -3.91 -9.10
N ALA A 55 2.41 -3.56 -7.86
CA ALA A 55 1.42 -3.59 -6.78
C ALA A 55 0.42 -2.44 -6.86
N PHE A 56 0.83 -1.27 -7.37
CA PHE A 56 -0.09 -0.16 -7.61
C PHE A 56 -1.13 -0.52 -8.69
N ARG A 57 -0.68 -1.15 -9.79
CA ARG A 57 -1.60 -1.61 -10.84
C ARG A 57 -2.64 -2.59 -10.28
N ARG A 58 -2.18 -3.60 -9.52
CA ARG A 58 -3.09 -4.54 -8.85
C ARG A 58 -4.07 -3.85 -7.91
N LEU A 59 -3.62 -2.85 -7.15
CA LEU A 59 -4.52 -2.05 -6.31
C LEU A 59 -5.65 -1.45 -7.13
N MET A 60 -5.34 -0.80 -8.25
CA MET A 60 -6.35 -0.14 -9.08
C MET A 60 -7.33 -1.12 -9.72
N GLU A 61 -6.87 -2.33 -10.05
CA GLU A 61 -7.69 -3.39 -10.63
C GLU A 61 -8.61 -4.06 -9.59
N GLU A 62 -8.11 -4.26 -8.36
CA GLU A 62 -8.80 -5.01 -7.31
C GLU A 62 -9.67 -4.12 -6.40
N ALA A 63 -9.31 -2.85 -6.19
CA ALA A 63 -9.92 -2.00 -5.15
C ALA A 63 -11.44 -1.82 -5.30
N VAL A 64 -11.98 -1.90 -6.51
CA VAL A 64 -13.42 -1.75 -6.77
C VAL A 64 -14.23 -2.94 -6.25
N GLY A 65 -13.60 -4.11 -6.09
CA GLY A 65 -14.26 -5.35 -5.66
C GLY A 65 -13.93 -5.80 -4.24
N LEU A 66 -13.27 -4.97 -3.45
CA LEU A 66 -12.97 -5.28 -2.05
C LEU A 66 -14.12 -4.80 -1.15
N GLU A 67 -14.74 -5.75 -0.46
CA GLU A 67 -15.76 -5.53 0.56
C GLU A 67 -15.17 -5.57 1.98
#